data_AF-A0A1G6AGY5-F1
#
_entry.id   AF-A0A1G6AGY5-F1
#
_cell.length_a   1.000
_cell.length_b   1.000
_cell.length_c   1.000
_cell.angle_alpha   90.00
_cell.angle_beta   90.00
_cell.angle_gamma   90.00
#
_symmetry.space_group_name_H-M   'P 1'
#
loop_
_entity.id
_entity.type
_entity.pdbx_description
1 polymer ?
#
loop_
_entity_poly.entity_id
_entity_poly.type
_entity_poly.pdbx_seq_one_letter_code
_entity_poly.pdbx_strand_id
1 'polypeptide(L)'
;MSKKYGDYDMCKAVIDIENMGIEKGLEQGLEQGLEQGEILGREKTLIESIKNLMSNTKQSYDEVCKLLGLSVTEADKLKSMI
;
A
#
# COMPACT_ATOMS: atom_id res chain seq x y z
N MET A 1 50.60 -23.85 -15.83
CA MET A 1 49.16 -23.66 -16.10
C MET A 1 48.75 -22.31 -15.55
N SER A 2 48.71 -21.29 -16.41
CA SER A 2 48.33 -19.93 -16.03
C SER A 2 46.81 -19.85 -15.97
N LYS A 3 46.24 -19.60 -14.80
CA LYS A 3 44.80 -19.31 -14.66
C LYS A 3 44.54 -17.97 -15.36
N LYS A 4 43.92 -17.99 -16.55
CA LYS A 4 43.35 -16.80 -17.16
C LYS A 4 42.16 -16.38 -16.29
N TYR A 5 42.34 -15.32 -15.51
CA TYR A 5 41.19 -14.62 -14.92
C TYR A 5 40.36 -14.11 -16.09
N GLY A 6 39.08 -14.51 -16.12
CA GLY A 6 38.17 -14.24 -17.21
C GLY A 6 38.10 -12.74 -17.49
N ASP A 7 38.02 -12.40 -18.77
CA ASP A 7 37.86 -11.06 -19.30
C ASP A 7 36.58 -10.45 -18.69
N TYR A 8 36.71 -9.61 -17.67
CA TYR A 8 35.57 -8.96 -17.02
C TYR A 8 35.41 -7.57 -17.63
N ASP A 9 34.38 -7.42 -18.45
CA ASP A 9 34.01 -6.13 -19.04
C ASP A 9 33.35 -5.26 -17.97
N MET A 10 34.15 -4.37 -17.39
CA MET A 10 33.71 -3.39 -16.39
C MET A 10 32.58 -2.50 -16.90
N CYS A 11 32.56 -2.14 -18.19
CA CYS A 11 31.49 -1.32 -18.76
C CYS A 11 30.18 -2.08 -18.77
N LYS A 12 30.22 -3.36 -19.15
CA LYS A 12 29.05 -4.23 -19.09
C LYS A 12 28.53 -4.40 -17.66
N ALA A 13 29.43 -4.61 -16.71
CA ALA A 13 29.08 -4.75 -15.31
C ALA A 13 28.34 -3.53 -14.73
N VAL A 14 28.79 -2.32 -15.08
CA VAL A 14 28.13 -1.09 -14.65
C VAL A 14 26.72 -0.98 -15.22
N ILE A 15 26.55 -1.28 -16.51
CA ILE A 15 25.23 -1.27 -17.18
C ILE A 15 24.29 -2.30 -16.55
N ASP A 16 24.78 -3.51 -16.27
CA ASP A 16 23.98 -4.55 -15.63
C ASP A 16 23.54 -4.14 -14.21
N ILE A 17 24.44 -3.50 -13.44
CA ILE A 17 24.12 -2.96 -12.10
C ILE A 17 23.09 -1.84 -12.18
N GLU A 18 23.21 -0.92 -13.13
CA GLU A 18 22.25 0.17 -13.34
C GLU A 18 20.86 -0.37 -13.67
N ASN A 19 20.77 -1.32 -14.61
CA ASN A 19 19.51 -1.97 -14.97
C ASN A 19 18.88 -2.69 -13.78
N MET A 20 19.66 -3.46 -13.01
CA MET A 20 19.18 -4.11 -11.79
C MET A 20 18.66 -3.11 -10.76
N GLY A 21 19.33 -1.96 -10.62
CA GLY A 21 18.90 -0.91 -9.70
C GLY A 21 17.54 -0.31 -10.12
N ILE A 22 17.37 -0.03 -11.41
CA ILE A 22 16.13 0.50 -11.97
C ILE A 22 15.00 -0.51 -11.82
N GLU A 23 15.22 -1.77 -12.19
CA GLU A 23 14.22 -2.84 -12.10
C GLU A 23 13.72 -3.02 -10.66
N LYS A 24 14.65 -3.13 -9.70
CA LYS A 24 14.31 -3.25 -8.28
C LYS A 24 13.58 -2.03 -7.75
N GLY A 25 14.00 -0.83 -8.15
CA GLY A 25 13.34 0.42 -7.74
C GLY A 25 11.91 0.50 -8.25
N LEU A 26 11.68 0.10 -9.50
CA LEU A 26 10.34 0.06 -10.10
C LEU A 26 9.44 -0.99 -9.45
N GLU A 27 9.96 -2.20 -9.23
CA GLU A 27 9.22 -3.28 -8.57
C GLU A 27 8.77 -2.87 -7.17
N GLN A 28 9.70 -2.35 -6.35
CA GLN A 28 9.40 -1.88 -4.99
C GLN A 28 8.40 -0.72 -4.98
N GLY A 29 8.57 0.25 -5.88
CA GLY A 29 7.68 1.40 -5.97
C GLY A 29 6.26 0.99 -6.38
N LEU A 30 6.14 0.06 -7.33
CA LEU A 30 4.85 -0.45 -7.78
C LEU A 30 4.14 -1.26 -6.69
N GLU A 31 4.85 -2.16 -6.01
CA GLU A 31 4.29 -2.98 -4.93
C GLU A 31 3.75 -2.09 -3.79
N GLN A 32 4.55 -1.12 -3.33
CA GLN A 32 4.14 -0.18 -2.29
C GLN A 32 2.96 0.69 -2.73
N GLY A 33 2.97 1.16 -3.98
CA GLY A 33 1.88 1.98 -4.52
C GLY A 33 0.56 1.22 -4.61
N LEU A 34 0.60 -0.05 -5.04
CA LEU A 34 -0.59 -0.89 -5.12
C LEU A 34 -1.14 -1.23 -3.73
N GLU A 35 -0.29 -1.59 -2.77
CA GLU A 35 -0.71 -1.88 -1.40
C GLU A 35 -1.35 -0.66 -0.71
N GLN A 36 -0.71 0.51 -0.82
CA GLN A 36 -1.26 1.75 -0.29
C GLN A 36 -2.58 2.13 -0.98
N GLY A 37 -2.67 1.95 -2.30
CA GLY A 37 -3.88 2.20 -3.07
C GLY A 37 -5.07 1.35 -2.61
N GLU A 38 -4.85 0.04 -2.41
CA GLU A 38 -5.86 -0.89 -1.88
C GLU A 38 -6.35 -0.48 -0.49
N ILE A 39 -5.42 -0.16 0.43
CA ILE A 39 -5.77 0.25 1.80
C ILE A 39 -6.59 1.54 1.77
N LEU A 40 -6.13 2.57 1.05
CA LEU A 40 -6.83 3.85 0.94
C LEU A 40 -8.21 3.69 0.27
N GLY A 41 -8.31 2.80 -0.73
CA GLY A 41 -9.58 2.49 -1.38
C GLY A 41 -10.59 1.88 -0.41
N ARG A 42 -10.18 0.87 0.35
CA ARG A 42 -11.04 0.21 1.35
C ARG A 42 -11.48 1.18 2.45
N GLU A 43 -10.55 2.00 2.97
CA GLU A 43 -10.86 3.00 3.99
C GLU A 43 -11.89 4.02 3.48
N LYS A 44 -11.72 4.53 2.25
CA LYS A 44 -12.69 5.46 1.64
C LYS A 44 -14.07 4.83 1.49
N THR A 45 -14.15 3.62 0.94
CA THR A 45 -15.43 2.90 0.78
C THR A 45 -16.11 2.66 2.14
N LEU A 46 -15.33 2.34 3.17
CA LEU A 46 -15.86 2.13 4.51
C LEU A 46 -16.39 3.44 5.11
N ILE A 47 -15.68 4.55 4.94
CA ILE A 47 -16.12 5.89 5.37
C ILE A 47 -17.44 6.28 4.69
N GLU A 48 -17.53 6.11 3.37
CA GLU A 48 -18.76 6.39 2.62
C GLU A 48 -19.91 5.51 3.10
N SER A 49 -19.65 4.23 3.37
CA SER A 49 -20.64 3.31 3.93
C SER A 49 -21.12 3.76 5.32
N ILE A 50 -20.22 4.20 6.19
CA ILE A 50 -20.56 4.75 7.51
C ILE A 50 -21.44 6.00 7.35
N LYS A 51 -21.04 6.95 6.50
CA LYS A 51 -21.80 8.18 6.26
C LYS A 51 -23.21 7.89 5.72
N ASN A 52 -23.31 6.96 4.79
CA ASN A 52 -24.58 6.53 4.21
C ASN A 52 -25.48 5.87 5.26
N LEU A 53 -24.92 4.98 6.09
CA LEU A 53 -25.68 4.34 7.18
C LEU A 53 -26.14 5.35 8.22
N MET A 54 -25.26 6.25 8.68
CA MET A 54 -25.63 7.31 9.62
C MET A 54 -26.78 8.17 9.09
N SER A 55 -26.72 8.55 7.81
CA SER A 55 -27.74 9.39 7.17
C SER A 55 -29.08 8.66 7.00
N ASN A 56 -29.05 7.39 6.61
CA ASN A 56 -30.25 6.62 6.31
C ASN A 56 -30.93 6.04 7.57
N THR A 57 -30.15 5.71 8.60
CA THR A 57 -30.65 5.08 9.84
C THR A 57 -30.79 6.05 11.00
N LYS A 58 -30.25 7.28 10.88
CA LYS A 58 -30.15 8.29 11.96
C LYS A 58 -29.41 7.79 13.20
N GLN A 59 -28.56 6.77 13.05
CA GLN A 59 -27.75 6.23 14.13
C GLN A 59 -26.47 7.06 14.32
N SER A 60 -25.93 7.02 15.54
CA SER A 60 -24.64 7.63 15.85
C SER A 60 -23.47 6.87 15.23
N TYR A 61 -22.33 7.54 15.10
CA TYR A 61 -21.10 6.94 14.59
C TYR A 61 -20.72 5.65 15.34
N ASP A 62 -20.80 5.68 16.67
CA ASP A 62 -20.42 4.54 17.51
C ASP A 62 -21.35 3.34 17.33
N GLU A 63 -22.65 3.58 17.09
CA GLU A 63 -23.63 2.53 16.80
C GLU A 63 -23.40 1.92 15.42
N VAL A 64 -23.12 2.74 14.41
CA VAL A 64 -22.81 2.26 13.05
C VAL A 64 -21.50 1.46 13.05
N CYS A 65 -20.47 1.90 13.78
CA CYS A 65 -19.22 1.14 13.89
C CYS A 65 -19.42 -0.22 14.57
N LYS A 66 -20.26 -0.28 15.62
CA LYS A 66 -20.65 -1.55 16.26
C LYS A 66 -21.42 -2.46 15.31
N LEU A 67 -22.34 -1.91 14.50
CA LEU A 67 -23.09 -2.66 13.51
C LEU A 67 -22.21 -3.25 12.40
N LEU A 68 -21.21 -2.49 11.97
CA LEU A 68 -20.22 -2.93 10.98
C LEU A 68 -19.17 -3.89 11.57
N GLY A 69 -19.20 -4.14 12.88
CA GLY A 69 -18.26 -5.02 13.57
C GLY A 69 -16.83 -4.48 13.60
N LEU A 70 -16.65 -3.15 13.51
CA LEU A 70 -15.33 -2.52 13.53
C LEU A 70 -14.70 -2.63 14.91
N SER A 71 -13.40 -2.93 14.94
CA SER A 71 -12.63 -2.84 16.18
C SER A 71 -12.52 -1.39 16.65
N VAL A 72 -12.26 -1.20 17.95
CA VAL A 72 -12.04 0.13 18.54
C VAL A 72 -10.91 0.87 17.80
N THR A 73 -9.84 0.16 17.47
CA THR A 73 -8.68 0.72 16.76
C THR A 73 -9.02 1.18 15.34
N GLU A 74 -9.83 0.44 14.59
CA GLU A 74 -10.27 0.83 13.25
C GLU A 74 -11.23 2.01 13.31
N ALA A 75 -12.17 1.99 14.26
CA ALA A 75 -13.09 3.10 14.47
C ALA A 75 -12.33 4.39 14.82
N ASP A 76 -11.35 4.34 15.72
CA ASP A 76 -10.57 5.53 16.10
C ASP A 76 -9.79 6.12 14.92
N LYS A 77 -9.20 5.27 14.07
CA LYS A 77 -8.54 5.72 12.84
C LYS A 77 -9.51 6.43 11.90
N LEU A 78 -10.64 5.79 11.61
CA LEU A 78 -11.64 6.33 10.66
C LEU A 78 -12.34 7.59 11.21
N LYS A 79 -12.48 7.69 12.53
CA LYS A 79 -13.06 8.88 13.20
C LYS A 79 -12.24 10.14 12.96
N SER A 80 -10.93 10.02 12.72
CA SER A 80 -10.08 11.16 12.33
C SER A 80 -10.30 11.63 10.88
N MET A 81 -11.00 10.83 10.07
CA MET A 81 -11.22 11.04 8.63
C MET A 81 -12.67 11.41 8.27
N ILE A 82 -13.58 11.47 9.26
CA ILE A 82 -15.02 11.74 9.11
C ILE A 82 -15.38 13.01 9.85
#